data_AF-A0A2A4XGP2-F1
#
_entry.id   AF-A0A2A4XGP2-F1
#
_cell.length_a   1.000
_cell.length_b   1.000
_cell.length_c   1.000
_cell.angle_alpha   90.00
_cell.angle_beta   90.00
_cell.angle_gamma   90.00
#
_symmetry.space_group_name_H-M   'P 1'
#
loop_
_entity.id
_entity.type
_entity.pdbx_description
1 polymer ?
#
loop_
_entity_poly.entity_id
_entity_poly.type
_entity_poly.pdbx_seq_one_letter_code
_entity_poly.pdbx_strand_id
1 'polypeptide(L)' 'MDALENLEVWRRSCRLSVSLYKSLSQCSDFGFRDQITRSGLSVA' A
#
# COMPACT_ATOMS: atom_id res chain seq x y z
N MET A 1 6.00 -24.78 2.65
CA MET A 1 6.16 -23.98 1.42
C MET A 1 5.44 -22.64 1.57
N ASP A 2 4.28 -22.65 2.21
CA ASP A 2 3.36 -21.51 2.44
C ASP A 2 3.94 -20.32 3.23
N ALA A 3 4.88 -20.54 4.16
CA ALA A 3 5.47 -19.45 4.93
C ALA A 3 6.31 -18.49 4.06
N LEU A 4 6.96 -19.00 3.01
CA LEU A 4 7.72 -18.18 2.07
C LEU A 4 6.80 -17.37 1.15
N GLU A 5 5.68 -17.95 0.73
CA GLU A 5 4.67 -17.26 -0.07
C GLU A 5 4.02 -16.13 0.74
N ASN A 6 3.63 -16.38 1.99
CA ASN A 6 3.12 -15.35 2.89
C ASN A 6 4.12 -14.20 3.12
N LEU A 7 5.41 -14.52 3.24
CA LEU A 7 6.46 -13.51 3.36
C LEU A 7 6.63 -12.70 2.08
N GLU A 8 6.52 -13.32 0.91
CA GLU A 8 6.58 -12.63 -0.38
C GLU A 8 5.37 -11.70 -0.57
N VAL A 9 4.17 -12.19 -0.26
CA VAL A 9 2.93 -11.40 -0.30
C VAL A 9 3.05 -10.19 0.61
N TRP A 10 3.48 -10.38 1.86
CA TRP A 10 3.71 -9.27 2.81
C TRP A 10 4.70 -8.24 2.26
N ARG A 11 5.84 -8.68 1.72
CA ARG A 11 6.84 -7.76 1.12
C ARG A 11 6.26 -6.97 -0.05
N ARG A 12 5.42 -7.59 -0.88
CA ARG A 12 4.76 -6.93 -2.03
C ARG A 12 3.73 -5.92 -1.54
N SER A 13 2.92 -6.26 -0.54
CA SER A 13 1.95 -5.35 0.07
C SER A 13 2.63 -4.12 0.69
N CYS A 14 3.73 -4.29 1.45
CA CYS A 14 4.48 -3.16 1.99
C CYS A 14 5.03 -2.22 0.90
N ARG A 15 5.59 -2.78 -0.18
CA ARG A 15 6.09 -1.97 -1.32
C ARG A 15 4.97 -1.21 -2.02
N LEU A 16 3.81 -1.85 -2.20
CA LEU A 16 2.63 -1.22 -2.79
C LEU A 16 2.18 -0.01 -1.95
N SER A 17 2.06 -0.18 -0.63
CA SER A 17 1.68 0.91 0.27
C SER A 17 2.62 2.11 0.15
N VAL A 18 3.94 1.88 0.20
CA VAL A 18 4.93 2.95 0.00
C VAL A 18 4.78 3.63 -1.36
N SER A 19 4.52 2.86 -2.42
CA SER A 19 4.31 3.39 -3.76
C SER A 19 3.07 4.27 -3.85
N LEU A 20 1.96 3.90 -3.20
CA LEU A 20 0.73 4.68 -3.17
C LEU A 20 0.94 6.04 -2.49
N TYR A 21 1.57 6.06 -1.31
CA TYR A 21 1.88 7.30 -0.61
C TYR A 21 2.77 8.25 -1.44
N LYS A 22 3.78 7.71 -2.13
CA LYS A 22 4.65 8.51 -3.01
C LYS A 22 3.90 9.05 -4.22
N SER A 23 3.12 8.21 -4.88
CA SER A 23 2.39 8.56 -6.11
C SER A 23 1.31 9.60 -5.87
N LEU A 24 0.67 9.57 -4.69
CA LEU A 24 -0.39 10.50 -4.31
C LEU A 24 0.11 11.72 -3.53
N SER A 25 1.44 11.88 -3.37
CA SER A 25 2.01 12.97 -2.57
C SER A 25 1.62 14.37 -3.06
N GLN A 26 1.46 14.54 -4.38
CA GLN A 26 1.04 15.80 -5.01
C GLN A 26 -0.47 15.85 -5.30
N CYS A 27 -1.25 14.84 -4.90
CA CYS A 27 -2.70 14.85 -5.04
C CYS A 27 -3.30 15.81 -4.01
N SER A 28 -3.97 16.86 -4.50
CA SER A 28 -4.68 17.84 -3.67
C SER A 28 -6.06 17.38 -3.22
N ASP A 29 -6.59 16.30 -3.82
CA ASP A 29 -7.78 15.62 -3.30
C ASP A 29 -7.39 14.78 -2.09
N PHE A 30 -7.44 15.43 -0.93
CA PHE A 30 -7.02 14.84 0.34
C PHE A 30 -7.93 13.68 0.79
N GLY A 31 -9.21 13.71 0.42
CA GLY A 31 -10.16 12.65 0.75
C GLY A 31 -9.90 11.38 -0.05
N PHE A 32 -9.72 11.53 -1.37
CA PHE A 32 -9.29 10.43 -2.24
C PHE A 32 -7.94 9.86 -1.81
N ARG A 33 -6.97 10.75 -1.54
CA ARG A 33 -5.63 10.34 -1.08
C ARG A 33 -5.70 9.51 0.20
N ASP A 34 -6.44 9.98 1.21
CA ASP A 34 -6.56 9.27 2.49
C ASP A 34 -7.24 7.91 2.35
N GLN A 35 -8.33 7.83 1.58
CA GLN A 35 -9.04 6.56 1.36
C GLN A 35 -8.14 5.53 0.68
N ILE A 36 -7.43 5.91 -0.40
CA ILE A 36 -6.58 4.98 -1.14
C ILE A 36 -5.36 4.54 -0.31
N THR A 37 -4.71 5.45 0.41
CA THR A 37 -3.54 5.09 1.22
C THR A 37 -3.92 4.20 2.40
N ARG A 38 -5.06 4.45 3.05
CA ARG A 38 -5.60 3.59 4.13
C ARG A 38 -6.01 2.22 3.61
N SER A 39 -6.72 2.15 2.48
CA SER A 39 -7.09 0.88 1.86
C SER A 39 -5.86 0.07 1.44
N GLY A 40 -4.84 0.71 0.88
CA GLY A 40 -3.58 0.05 0.51
C GLY A 40 -2.82 -0.49 1.72
N LEU A 41 -2.80 0.25 2.83
CA LEU A 41 -2.15 -0.18 4.07
C LEU A 41 -2.83 -1.42 4.67
N SER A 42 -4.16 -1.55 4.59
CA SER A 42 -4.92 -2.70 5.12
C SER A 42 -4.67 -4.02 4.38
N VAL A 43 -3.99 -4.01 3.23
CA VAL A 43 -3.62 -5.21 2.46
C VAL A 43 -2.30 -5.82 2.94
N ALA A 44 -1.47 -5.05 3.65
CA ALA A 44 -0.21 -5.52 4.24
C ALA A 44 -0.46 -6.22 5.59
#